data_AF-A0A916QXE7-F1
#
_entry.id   AF-A0A916QXE7-F1
#
_cell.length_a   1.000
_cell.length_b   1.000
_cell.length_c   1.000
_cell.angle_alpha   90.00
_cell.angle_beta   90.00
_cell.angle_gamma   90.00
#
_symmetry.space_group_name_H-M   'P 1'
#
loop_
_entity.id
_entity.type
_entity.pdbx_description
1 polymer ?
#
loop_
_entity_poly.entity_id
_entity_poly.type
_entity_poly.pdbx_seq_one_letter_code
_entity_poly.pdbx_strand_id
1 'polypeptide(L)'
;MSPECKAVIDGLEGKGQVYQEEIVGVLPYGSNTTITALTYIAYREKIKFPGLIIKEGIPPSKRYLKTLIYGAQECNLDSEWVEYLKNQNLLQYLGLNYQMKS
;
A
#
# COMPACT_ATOMS: atom_id res chain seq x y z
N MET A 1 7.45 5.06 18.13
CA MET A 1 7.08 6.25 17.33
C MET A 1 6.66 7.34 18.29
N SER A 2 7.08 8.59 18.08
CA SER A 2 6.64 9.70 18.94
C SER A 2 5.20 10.14 18.59
N PRO A 3 4.46 10.76 19.53
CA PRO A 3 3.12 11.28 19.27
C PRO A 3 3.06 12.27 18.10
N GLU A 4 4.09 13.09 17.94
CA GLU A 4 4.17 14.12 16.89
C GLU A 4 4.30 13.47 15.50
N CYS A 5 5.19 12.48 15.36
CA CYS A 5 5.30 11.70 14.13
C CYS A 5 3.99 11.00 13.79
N LYS A 6 3.30 10.48 14.81
CA LYS A 6 2.02 9.81 14.62
C LYS A 6 0.96 10.77 14.08
N ALA A 7 0.83 11.96 14.66
CA ALA A 7 -0.16 12.94 14.23
C ALA A 7 0.05 13.40 12.78
N VAL A 8 1.31 13.52 12.33
CA VAL A 8 1.62 13.82 10.93
C VAL A 8 1.14 12.70 10.02
N ILE A 9 1.41 11.44 10.35
CA ILE A 9 0.99 10.29 9.55
C ILE A 9 -0.54 10.17 9.53
N ASP A 10 -1.21 10.35 10.68
CA ASP A 10 -2.69 10.36 10.77
C ASP A 10 -3.30 11.38 9.78
N GLY A 11 -2.67 12.55 9.63
CA GLY A 11 -3.09 13.58 8.69
C GLY A 11 -2.83 13.22 7.22
N LEU A 12 -1.65 12.66 6.90
CA LEU A 12 -1.29 12.24 5.54
C LEU A 12 -2.19 11.11 5.03
N GLU A 13 -2.57 10.19 5.92
CA GLU A 13 -3.42 9.04 5.60
C GLU A 13 -4.92 9.38 5.59
N GLY A 14 -5.30 10.60 6.00
CA GLY A 14 -6.71 11.00 6.09
C GLY A 14 -7.50 10.07 7.02
N LYS A 15 -6.94 9.77 8.20
CA LYS A 15 -7.48 8.78 9.14
C LYS A 15 -8.96 9.01 9.43
N GLY A 16 -9.74 7.93 9.33
CA GLY A 16 -11.19 7.92 9.59
C GLY A 16 -12.05 8.40 8.41
N GLN A 17 -11.45 8.96 7.35
CA GLN A 17 -12.13 9.34 6.11
C GLN A 17 -11.72 8.44 4.94
N VAL A 18 -10.42 8.17 4.81
CA VAL A 18 -9.85 7.41 3.68
C VAL A 18 -9.25 6.09 4.15
N TYR A 19 -8.44 6.13 5.21
CA TYR A 19 -7.82 4.95 5.80
C TYR A 19 -8.19 4.79 7.28
N GLN A 20 -8.20 3.56 7.77
CA GLN A 20 -8.33 3.24 9.18
C GLN A 20 -6.99 2.72 9.72
N GLU A 21 -6.64 3.16 10.92
CA GLU A 21 -5.50 2.63 11.64
C GLU A 21 -5.77 1.18 12.05
N GLU A 22 -4.79 0.31 11.83
CA GLU A 22 -4.83 -1.10 12.19
C GLU A 22 -3.50 -1.50 12.82
N ILE A 23 -3.56 -2.44 13.77
CA ILE A 23 -2.38 -3.03 14.41
C ILE A 23 -2.21 -4.45 13.88
N VAL A 24 -1.07 -4.72 13.25
CA VAL A 24 -0.78 -6.00 12.59
C VAL A 24 0.45 -6.68 13.16
N GLY A 25 0.46 -8.01 13.12
CA GLY A 25 1.67 -8.81 13.33
C GLY A 25 2.45 -8.91 12.03
N VAL A 26 3.74 -8.60 12.06
CA VAL A 26 4.64 -8.65 10.89
C VAL A 26 5.85 -9.50 11.24
N LEU A 27 6.24 -10.42 10.35
CA LEU A 27 7.52 -11.11 10.44
C LEU A 27 8.51 -10.38 9.51
N PRO A 28 9.48 -9.61 10.04
CA PRO A 28 10.47 -8.94 9.20
C PRO A 28 11.32 -9.96 8.44
N TYR A 29 11.75 -9.59 7.24
CA TYR A 29 12.64 -10.44 6.44
C TYR A 29 13.93 -10.74 7.21
N GLY A 30 14.35 -12.02 7.20
CA GLY A 30 15.52 -12.48 7.94
C GLY A 30 15.35 -12.53 9.47
N SER A 31 14.16 -12.25 9.99
CA SER A 31 13.82 -12.40 11.41
C SER A 31 13.09 -13.71 11.67
N ASN A 32 13.27 -14.26 12.87
CA ASN A 32 12.48 -15.38 13.39
C ASN A 32 11.44 -14.90 14.42
N THR A 33 11.28 -13.59 14.57
CA THR A 33 10.40 -12.98 15.57
C THR A 33 9.41 -12.05 14.91
N THR A 34 8.13 -12.29 15.19
CA THR A 34 7.05 -11.40 14.80
C THR A 34 7.05 -10.15 15.67
N ILE A 35 6.89 -8.99 15.04
CA ILE A 35 6.71 -7.70 15.69
C ILE A 35 5.29 -7.20 15.50
N THR A 36 4.83 -6.36 16.42
CA THR A 36 3.57 -5.63 16.28
C THR A 36 3.85 -4.27 15.64
N ALA A 37 3.15 -3.96 14.55
CA ALA A 37 3.31 -2.72 13.82
C ALA A 37 1.95 -2.03 13.61
N LEU A 38 1.96 -0.71 13.60
CA LEU A 38 0.83 0.12 13.22
C LEU A 38 0.86 0.34 11.70
N THR A 39 -0.28 0.21 11.04
CA THR A 39 -0.46 0.45 9.61
C THR A 39 -1.81 1.12 9.33
N TYR A 40 -2.03 1.53 8.09
CA TYR A 40 -3.26 2.16 7.64
C TYR A 40 -3.85 1.36 6.48
N ILE A 41 -5.11 0.92 6.63
CA ILE A 41 -5.80 0.09 5.64
C ILE A 41 -6.97 0.87 5.05
N ALA A 42 -7.07 0.85 3.73
CA ALA A 42 -8.17 1.47 3.00
C ALA A 42 -9.46 0.65 3.21
N TYR A 43 -10.38 1.15 4.05
CA TYR A 43 -11.71 0.55 4.19
C TYR A 43 -12.64 1.07 3.09
N ARG A 44 -12.59 0.44 1.92
CA ARG A 44 -13.32 0.83 0.71
C ARG A 44 -14.82 1.11 0.95
N GLU A 45 -15.44 0.36 1.86
CA GLU A 45 -16.86 0.51 2.23
C GLU A 45 -17.19 1.84 2.95
N LYS A 46 -16.19 2.44 3.61
CA LYS A 46 -16.32 3.69 4.36
C LYS A 46 -15.86 4.92 3.57
N ILE A 47 -15.13 4.71 2.47
CA ILE A 47 -14.63 5.81 1.64
C ILE A 47 -15.78 6.37 0.80
N LYS A 48 -16.44 7.41 1.32
CA LYS A 48 -17.46 8.16 0.61
C LYS A 48 -16.86 9.45 0.06
N PHE A 49 -16.37 9.40 -1.17
CA PHE A 49 -16.06 10.61 -1.92
C PHE A 49 -17.27 11.01 -2.77
N PRO A 50 -17.91 12.15 -2.52
CA PRO A 50 -19.00 12.64 -3.36
C PRO A 50 -18.52 12.73 -4.82
N GLY A 51 -19.17 11.98 -5.72
CA GLY A 51 -18.84 11.96 -7.15
C GLY A 51 -17.71 11.02 -7.58
N LEU A 52 -17.09 10.25 -6.66
CA LEU A 52 -16.06 9.26 -7.01
C LEU A 52 -16.56 7.83 -6.74
N ILE A 53 -16.58 7.00 -7.78
CA ILE A 53 -16.80 5.56 -7.63
C ILE A 53 -15.43 4.89 -7.58
N ILE A 54 -15.07 4.30 -6.44
CA ILE A 54 -13.87 3.47 -6.32
C ILE A 54 -14.18 2.14 -6.99
N LYS A 55 -13.60 1.90 -8.16
CA LYS A 55 -13.71 0.61 -8.86
C LYS A 55 -12.55 -0.29 -8.47
N GLU A 56 -12.84 -1.56 -8.25
CA GLU A 56 -11.81 -2.56 -8.02
C GLU A 56 -10.97 -2.80 -9.29
N GLY A 57 -9.70 -3.16 -9.09
CA GLY A 57 -8.80 -3.47 -10.20
C GLY A 57 -8.33 -2.26 -11.01
N ILE A 58 -8.58 -1.03 -10.57
CA ILE A 58 -7.91 0.13 -11.17
C ILE A 58 -6.46 0.17 -10.65
N PRO A 59 -5.46 0.04 -11.53
CA PRO A 59 -4.07 0.13 -11.13
C PRO A 59 -3.72 1.57 -10.70
N PRO A 60 -2.73 1.74 -9.81
CA PRO A 60 -2.28 3.06 -9.37
C PRO A 60 -1.80 3.93 -10.55
N SER A 61 -1.79 5.25 -10.35
CA SER A 61 -1.20 6.16 -11.35
C SER A 61 0.29 5.83 -11.56
N LYS A 62 0.80 6.04 -12.78
CA LYS A 62 2.23 5.82 -13.10
C LYS A 62 3.17 6.54 -12.15
N ARG A 63 2.82 7.76 -11.74
CA ARG A 63 3.62 8.55 -10.79
C ARG A 63 3.68 7.85 -9.43
N TYR A 64 2.53 7.42 -8.90
CA TYR A 64 2.47 6.75 -7.60
C TYR A 64 3.17 5.39 -7.65
N LEU A 65 2.98 4.63 -8.73
CA LEU A 65 3.65 3.34 -8.91
C LEU A 65 5.18 3.46 -8.94
N LYS A 66 5.73 4.51 -9.58
CA LYS A 66 7.18 4.80 -9.53
C LYS A 66 7.68 5.02 -8.10
N THR A 67 6.91 5.73 -7.27
CA THR A 67 7.25 5.93 -5.86
C THR A 67 7.24 4.62 -5.08
N LEU A 68 6.26 3.73 -5.32
CA LEU A 68 6.22 2.41 -4.69
C LEU A 68 7.42 1.54 -5.07
N ILE A 69 7.77 1.50 -6.36
CA ILE A 69 8.94 0.75 -6.85
C ILE A 69 10.22 1.29 -6.23
N TYR A 70 10.40 2.61 -6.23
CA TYR A 70 11.58 3.25 -5.63
C TYR A 70 11.71 2.89 -4.14
N GLY A 71 10.65 3.06 -3.35
CA GLY A 71 10.67 2.71 -1.93
C GLY A 71 10.96 1.23 -1.68
N ALA A 72 10.39 0.33 -2.47
CA ALA A 72 10.65 -1.11 -2.36
C ALA A 72 12.12 -1.45 -2.63
N GLN A 73 12.75 -0.78 -3.61
CA GLN A 73 14.16 -0.96 -3.93
C GLN A 73 15.07 -0.39 -2.84
N GLU A 74 14.82 0.83 -2.37
CA GLU A 74 15.61 1.47 -1.31
C GLU A 74 15.54 0.69 0.01
N CYS A 75 14.40 0.05 0.29
CA CYS A 75 14.22 -0.80 1.46
C CYS A 75 14.71 -2.24 1.27
N ASN A 76 15.33 -2.59 0.14
CA ASN A 76 15.79 -3.94 -0.20
C ASN A 76 14.70 -5.01 0.00
N LEU A 77 13.47 -4.71 -0.41
CA LEU A 77 12.41 -5.71 -0.45
C LEU A 77 12.71 -6.77 -1.51
N ASP A 78 12.06 -7.92 -1.37
CA ASP A 78 12.26 -9.07 -2.25
C ASP A 78 12.14 -8.72 -3.74
N SER A 79 13.01 -9.29 -4.56
CA SER A 79 13.07 -8.99 -5.99
C SER A 79 11.79 -9.36 -6.74
N GLU A 80 11.10 -10.44 -6.34
CA GLU A 80 9.82 -10.84 -6.94
C GLU A 80 8.74 -9.81 -6.63
N TRP A 81 8.77 -9.20 -5.43
CA TRP A 81 7.86 -8.12 -5.06
C TRP A 81 8.11 -6.85 -5.91
N VAL A 82 9.37 -6.49 -6.11
CA VAL A 82 9.74 -5.35 -6.97
C VAL A 82 9.30 -5.60 -8.42
N GLU A 83 9.47 -6.82 -8.91
CA GLU A 83 9.04 -7.21 -10.26
C GLU A 83 7.52 -7.18 -10.41
N TYR A 84 6.77 -7.68 -9.41
CA TYR A 84 5.32 -7.58 -9.36
C TYR A 84 4.84 -6.12 -9.50
N LEU A 85 5.44 -5.19 -8.75
CA LEU A 85 5.11 -3.76 -8.85
C LEU A 85 5.42 -3.20 -10.25
N LYS A 86 6.54 -3.57 -10.86
CA LYS A 86 6.87 -3.15 -12.24
C LYS A 86 5.83 -3.67 -13.24
N ASN A 87 5.33 -4.88 -13.04
CA ASN A 87 4.34 -5.52 -13.91
C ASN A 87 2.93 -4.92 -13.78
N GLN A 88 2.60 -4.24 -12.66
CA GLN A 88 1.36 -3.44 -12.56
C GLN A 88 1.30 -2.34 -13.64
N ASN A 89 2.45 -1.83 -14.08
CA ASN A 89 2.53 -0.83 -15.14
C ASN A 89 2.13 -1.43 -16.49
N LEU A 90 2.57 -2.66 -16.78
CA LEU A 90 2.24 -3.39 -18.01
C LEU A 90 0.73 -3.71 -18.09
N LEU A 91 0.16 -4.10 -16.97
CA LEU A 91 -1.26 -4.42 -16.83
C LEU A 91 -2.16 -3.19 -16.98
N GLN A 92 -1.71 -2.03 -16.51
CA GLN A 92 -2.36 -0.74 -16.78
C GLN A 92 -2.39 -0.40 -18.28
N TYR A 93 -1.33 -0.75 -19.03
CA TYR A 93 -1.29 -0.57 -20.48
C TYR A 93 -2.16 -1.58 -21.24
N LEU A 94 -2.32 -2.80 -20.71
CA LEU A 94 -3.06 -3.90 -21.36
C LEU A 94 -4.52 -4.06 -20.88
N GLY A 95 -4.94 -3.33 -19.84
CA GLY A 95 -6.29 -3.44 -19.26
C GLY A 95 -6.55 -4.76 -18.53
N LEU A 96 -5.51 -5.41 -17.98
CA LEU A 96 -5.61 -6.73 -17.33
C LEU A 96 -5.34 -6.63 -15.82
N ASN A 97 -5.82 -7.59 -15.03
CA ASN A 97 -5.52 -7.71 -13.59
C ASN A 97 -4.49 -8.82 -13.36
N TYR A 98 -3.40 -8.56 -12.61
CA TYR A 98 -2.50 -9.63 -12.16
C TYR A 98 -3.13 -10.38 -10.99
N GLN A 99 -3.02 -11.70 -10.98
CA GLN A 99 -3.16 -12.48 -9.77
C GLN A 99 -1.82 -13.11 -9.42
N MET A 100 -1.27 -12.78 -8.24
CA MET A 100 -0.17 -13.57 -7.71
C MET A 100 -0.71 -14.94 -7.30
N LYS A 101 -0.09 -16.01 -7.79
CA LYS A 101 -0.41 -17.36 -7.31
C LYS A 101 0.28 -17.56 -5.96
N SER A 102 -0.52 -18.01 -5.00
CA SER A 102 -0.08 -18.48 -3.67
C SER A 102 0.79 -19.73 -3.77
#